data_AF-A0A1B6I0Z5-F1
#
_entry.id   AF-A0A1B6I0Z5-F1
#
_cell.length_a   1.000
_cell.length_b   1.000
_cell.length_c   1.000
_cell.angle_alpha   90.00
_cell.angle_beta   90.00
_cell.angle_gamma   90.00
#
_symmetry.space_group_name_H-M   'P 1'
#
loop_
_entity.id
_entity.type
_entity.pdbx_description
1 polymer ?
#
loop_
_entity_poly.entity_id
_entity_poly.type
_entity_poly.pdbx_seq_one_letter_code
_entity_poly.pdbx_strand_id
1 'polypeptide(L)'
;MTIEQVLMRSLKSIGGLTGDRGITATTIAIWINSMPTCSRVCEAMEEFAGVRSLSSEQHVELRDARQKRNSKDLQTFISWIEEHNPFSKSPELSSLSTGVIGDETVNCDKAFEIGAISIKAIENKTFKEIHMKRKFAVKSLASITKSVKINNDMVCVNPNTLLHR
;
A
#
# COMPACT_ATOMS: atom_id res chain seq x y z
N MET A 1 -16.45 7.35 9.13
CA MET A 1 -15.38 8.01 9.91
C MET A 1 -14.09 8.15 9.07
N THR A 2 -13.20 9.12 9.35
CA THR A 2 -11.89 9.20 8.66
C THR A 2 -10.92 8.12 9.16
N ILE A 3 -10.06 7.64 8.27
CA ILE A 3 -8.92 6.75 8.58
C ILE A 3 -8.06 7.35 9.71
N GLU A 4 -7.74 8.64 9.64
CA GLU A 4 -6.88 9.33 10.62
C GLU A 4 -7.51 9.40 12.02
N GLN A 5 -8.83 9.54 12.14
CA GLN A 5 -9.52 9.65 13.44
C GLN A 5 -9.81 8.31 14.11
N VAL A 6 -10.03 7.23 13.35
CA VAL A 6 -10.08 5.89 13.93
C VAL A 6 -8.68 5.49 14.38
N LEU A 7 -7.68 5.79 13.53
CA LEU A 7 -6.25 5.61 13.83
C LEU A 7 -5.85 6.32 15.12
N MET A 8 -6.14 7.61 15.24
CA MET A 8 -5.71 8.41 16.38
C MET A 8 -6.56 8.22 17.64
N ARG A 9 -7.83 7.79 17.52
CA ARG A 9 -8.74 7.54 18.66
C ARG A 9 -8.26 6.39 19.56
N SER A 10 -7.65 5.34 19.03
CA SER A 10 -7.07 4.25 19.84
C SER A 10 -5.72 4.61 20.47
N LEU A 11 -5.05 5.66 19.98
CA LEU A 11 -3.68 6.03 20.35
C LEU A 11 -3.61 7.21 21.33
N LYS A 12 -4.67 8.03 21.44
CA LYS A 12 -4.71 9.22 22.30
C LYS A 12 -5.14 8.95 23.75
N SER A 13 -5.03 7.74 24.25
CA SER A 13 -5.26 7.50 25.69
C SER A 13 -4.15 8.10 26.56
N ILE A 14 -2.91 8.23 26.07
CA ILE A 14 -1.82 9.13 26.50
C ILE A 14 -0.71 9.10 25.41
N GLY A 15 -0.22 10.25 24.93
CA GLY A 15 1.00 10.35 24.11
C GLY A 15 0.83 10.32 22.59
N GLY A 16 -0.13 9.57 22.03
CA GLY A 16 -0.28 9.47 20.57
C GLY A 16 0.90 8.77 19.86
N LEU A 17 0.80 8.62 18.53
CA LEU A 17 1.88 8.12 17.66
C LEU A 17 2.98 9.19 17.47
N THR A 18 3.29 10.00 18.49
CA THR A 18 4.48 10.86 18.45
C THR A 18 5.69 9.95 18.55
N GLY A 19 6.65 10.11 17.63
CA GLY A 19 7.77 9.20 17.37
C GLY A 19 8.80 9.07 18.51
N ASP A 20 8.33 8.79 19.72
CA ASP A 20 9.15 8.47 20.87
C ASP A 20 9.40 6.95 20.97
N ARG A 21 10.38 6.64 21.82
CA ARG A 21 11.03 5.33 21.97
C ARG A 21 10.06 4.15 21.95
N GLY A 22 10.29 3.21 21.03
CA GLY A 22 9.65 1.88 21.05
C GLY A 22 8.65 1.59 19.93
N ILE A 23 8.29 2.58 19.10
CA ILE A 23 7.41 2.37 17.95
C ILE A 23 8.23 2.05 16.71
N THR A 24 8.19 0.80 16.25
CA THR A 24 8.88 0.39 15.02
C THR A 24 8.08 0.74 13.77
N ALA A 25 8.74 0.86 12.62
CA ALA A 25 8.08 1.04 11.32
C ALA A 25 7.06 -0.07 11.02
N THR A 26 7.35 -1.30 11.45
CA THR A 26 6.43 -2.45 11.32
C THR A 26 5.17 -2.24 12.14
N THR A 27 5.30 -1.74 13.37
CA THR A 27 4.15 -1.40 14.22
C THR A 27 3.27 -0.37 13.52
N ILE A 28 3.86 0.70 12.99
CA ILE A 28 3.14 1.74 12.23
C ILE A 28 2.42 1.13 11.01
N ALA A 29 3.11 0.27 10.25
CA ALA A 29 2.53 -0.38 9.08
C ALA A 29 1.33 -1.27 9.44
N ILE A 30 1.43 -2.07 10.50
CA ILE A 30 0.31 -2.91 10.98
C ILE A 30 -0.90 -2.05 11.31
N TRP A 31 -0.68 -0.91 11.98
CA TRP A 31 -1.76 0.01 12.34
C TRP A 31 -2.41 0.64 11.12
N ILE A 32 -1.63 1.22 10.20
CA ILE A 32 -2.16 1.85 8.98
C ILE A 32 -3.02 0.86 8.19
N ASN A 33 -2.59 -0.40 8.09
CA ASN A 33 -3.30 -1.42 7.33
C ASN A 33 -4.52 -2.00 8.09
N SER A 34 -4.44 -2.15 9.41
CA SER A 34 -5.50 -2.78 10.21
C SER A 34 -6.65 -1.84 10.55
N MET A 35 -6.36 -0.56 10.74
CA MET A 35 -7.32 0.36 11.34
C MET A 35 -8.58 0.64 10.52
N PRO A 36 -8.54 0.77 9.18
CA PRO A 36 -9.76 0.90 8.40
C PRO A 36 -10.75 -0.24 8.66
N THR A 37 -10.24 -1.46 8.85
CA THR A 37 -11.02 -2.64 9.18
C THR A 37 -11.52 -2.58 10.63
N CYS A 38 -10.65 -2.26 11.58
CA CYS A 38 -11.03 -2.12 13.00
C CYS A 38 -12.10 -1.05 13.22
N SER A 39 -12.04 0.08 12.49
CA SER A 39 -13.07 1.13 12.51
C SER A 39 -14.45 0.56 12.28
N ARG A 40 -14.59 -0.25 11.23
CA ARG A 40 -15.89 -0.77 10.79
C ARG A 40 -16.44 -1.76 11.80
N VAL A 41 -15.56 -2.54 12.43
CA VAL A 41 -15.93 -3.44 13.53
C VAL A 41 -16.41 -2.63 14.74
N CYS A 42 -15.71 -1.57 15.12
CA CYS A 42 -16.13 -0.69 16.20
C CYS A 42 -17.47 -0.01 15.91
N GLU A 43 -17.69 0.50 14.68
CA GLU A 43 -18.98 1.06 14.25
C GLU A 43 -20.11 0.03 14.36
N ALA A 44 -19.88 -1.20 13.89
CA ALA A 44 -20.87 -2.27 13.98
C ALA A 44 -21.17 -2.70 15.43
N MET A 45 -20.15 -2.72 16.30
CA MET A 45 -20.33 -2.99 17.73
C MET A 45 -21.11 -1.88 18.43
N GLU A 46 -20.82 -0.61 18.09
CA GLU A 46 -21.57 0.55 18.59
C GLU A 46 -23.04 0.46 18.19
N GLU A 47 -23.32 0.17 16.91
CA GLU A 47 -24.68 -0.04 16.40
C GLU A 47 -25.38 -1.20 17.10
N PHE A 48 -24.72 -2.35 17.24
CA PHE A 48 -25.24 -3.53 17.92
C PHE A 48 -25.58 -3.26 19.39
N ALA A 49 -24.70 -2.53 20.10
CA ALA A 49 -24.90 -2.19 21.49
C ALA A 49 -25.92 -1.05 21.70
N GLY A 50 -26.41 -0.41 20.62
CA GLY A 50 -27.25 0.78 20.69
C GLY A 50 -26.54 1.98 21.29
N VAL A 51 -25.20 1.97 21.32
CA VAL A 51 -24.37 3.04 21.88
C VAL A 51 -23.69 3.74 20.71
N ARG A 52 -23.87 5.05 20.58
CA ARG A 52 -23.20 5.83 19.55
C ARG A 52 -22.16 6.75 20.16
N SER A 53 -20.94 6.74 19.63
CA SER A 53 -19.96 7.79 19.94
C SER A 53 -20.51 9.14 19.48
N LEU A 54 -20.84 10.02 20.43
CA LEU A 54 -21.33 11.37 20.16
C LEU A 54 -20.17 12.36 20.12
N SER A 55 -20.38 13.48 19.41
CA SER A 55 -19.41 14.57 19.44
C SER A 55 -19.36 15.19 20.84
N SER A 56 -18.19 15.16 21.46
CA SER A 56 -17.89 15.90 22.68
C SER A 56 -17.03 17.13 22.34
N GLU A 57 -16.76 18.00 23.32
CA GLU A 57 -15.78 19.09 23.16
C GLU A 57 -14.38 18.57 22.82
N GLN A 58 -14.04 17.36 23.28
CA GLN A 58 -12.80 16.67 22.91
C GLN A 58 -12.89 15.96 21.54
N HIS A 59 -14.09 15.84 20.96
CA HIS A 59 -14.38 15.12 19.72
C HIS A 59 -15.26 15.94 18.77
N VAL A 60 -14.90 17.20 18.55
CA VAL A 60 -15.59 18.16 17.66
C VAL A 60 -15.75 17.63 16.22
N GLU A 61 -14.85 16.75 15.79
CA GLU A 61 -14.86 16.18 14.44
C GLU A 61 -15.96 15.15 14.19
N LEU A 62 -16.54 14.57 15.26
CA LEU A 62 -17.72 13.71 15.14
C LEU A 62 -19.01 14.52 14.89
N ARG A 63 -18.96 15.85 14.92
CA ARG A 63 -20.12 16.68 14.60
C ARG A 63 -20.56 16.43 13.16
N ASP A 64 -21.86 16.34 12.94
CA ASP A 64 -22.43 16.08 11.61
C ASP A 64 -21.92 17.06 10.54
N ALA A 65 -21.71 18.32 10.90
CA ALA A 65 -21.16 19.32 9.99
C ALA A 65 -19.73 18.98 9.51
N ARG A 66 -18.87 18.46 10.40
CA ARG A 66 -17.51 18.04 10.09
C ARG A 66 -17.51 16.74 9.29
N GLN A 67 -18.34 15.78 9.66
CA GLN A 67 -18.51 14.54 8.89
C GLN A 67 -18.97 14.82 7.46
N LYS A 68 -19.99 15.66 7.28
CA LYS A 68 -20.49 16.06 5.96
C LYS A 68 -19.42 16.77 5.12
N ARG A 69 -18.69 17.71 5.73
CA ARG A 69 -17.59 18.41 5.03
C ARG A 69 -16.51 17.41 4.61
N ASN A 70 -16.08 16.54 5.51
CA ASN A 70 -15.06 15.56 5.22
C ASN A 70 -15.48 14.58 4.12
N SER A 71 -16.73 14.12 4.12
CA SER A 71 -17.27 13.32 3.02
C SER A 71 -17.24 14.08 1.70
N LYS A 72 -17.58 15.37 1.69
CA LYS A 72 -17.50 16.21 0.50
C LYS A 72 -16.06 16.38 0.01
N ASP A 73 -15.13 16.64 0.92
CA ASP A 73 -13.72 16.84 0.60
C ASP A 73 -13.10 15.54 0.06
N LEU A 74 -13.42 14.39 0.66
CA LEU A 74 -13.03 13.07 0.17
C LEU A 74 -13.54 12.82 -1.25
N GLN A 75 -14.81 13.11 -1.51
CA GLN A 75 -15.38 12.97 -2.85
C GLN A 75 -14.69 13.89 -3.86
N THR A 76 -14.43 15.14 -3.46
CA THR A 76 -13.70 16.11 -4.31
C THR A 76 -12.30 15.61 -4.64
N PHE A 77 -11.60 15.05 -3.66
CA PHE A 77 -10.27 14.48 -3.85
C PHE A 77 -10.28 13.25 -4.75
N ILE A 78 -11.25 12.35 -4.56
CA ILE A 78 -11.43 11.17 -5.41
C ILE A 78 -11.70 11.60 -6.85
N SER A 79 -12.66 12.50 -7.07
CA SER A 79 -12.97 13.03 -8.41
C SER A 79 -11.75 13.68 -9.06
N TRP A 80 -10.97 14.46 -8.29
CA TRP A 80 -9.74 15.06 -8.80
C TRP A 80 -8.71 14.00 -9.23
N ILE A 81 -8.51 12.93 -8.46
CA ILE A 81 -7.61 11.81 -8.83
C ILE A 81 -8.13 11.05 -10.05
N GLU A 82 -9.44 10.83 -10.14
CA GLU A 82 -10.05 10.14 -11.28
C GLU A 82 -9.84 10.93 -12.58
N GLU A 83 -9.97 12.25 -12.53
CA GLU A 83 -9.69 13.15 -13.64
C GLU A 83 -8.19 13.27 -13.95
N HIS A 84 -7.34 13.26 -12.92
CA HIS A 84 -5.89 13.48 -13.01
C HIS A 84 -5.11 12.24 -12.58
N ASN A 85 -5.46 11.07 -13.13
CA ASN A 85 -4.87 9.81 -12.71
C ASN A 85 -3.34 9.84 -12.89
N PRO A 86 -2.54 9.84 -11.79
CA PRO A 86 -1.09 9.89 -11.86
C PRO A 86 -0.50 8.59 -12.42
N PHE A 87 -1.31 7.53 -12.49
CA PHE A 87 -0.99 6.21 -13.04
C PHE A 87 -1.76 5.98 -14.34
N SER A 88 -1.73 6.95 -15.25
CA SER A 88 -2.19 6.74 -16.64
C SER A 88 -1.56 5.45 -17.18
N LYS A 89 -2.35 4.61 -17.89
CA LYS A 89 -1.89 3.31 -18.40
C LYS A 89 -0.72 3.50 -19.38
N SER A 90 0.48 3.42 -18.82
CA SER A 90 1.72 3.26 -19.55
C SER A 90 1.85 1.79 -19.96
N PRO A 91 2.24 1.47 -21.21
CA PRO A 91 2.59 0.10 -21.57
C PRO A 91 3.84 -0.39 -20.82
N GLU A 92 4.64 0.53 -20.28
CA GLU A 92 5.89 0.26 -19.59
C GLU A 92 5.71 0.21 -18.07
N LEU A 93 6.35 -0.76 -17.44
CA LEU A 93 6.34 -0.92 -15.99
C LEU A 93 7.43 -0.06 -15.36
N SER A 94 7.09 0.92 -14.53
CA SER A 94 8.08 1.82 -13.92
C SER A 94 8.12 1.73 -12.39
N SER A 95 9.32 1.85 -11.82
CA SER A 95 9.52 2.00 -10.38
C SER A 95 9.31 3.45 -9.96
N LEU A 96 8.34 3.69 -9.08
CA LEU A 96 8.09 5.04 -8.54
C LEU A 96 9.23 5.55 -7.64
N SER A 97 9.96 4.65 -6.99
CA SER A 97 11.04 5.02 -6.07
C SER A 97 12.37 5.29 -6.77
N THR A 98 12.61 4.65 -7.92
CA THR A 98 13.90 4.72 -8.63
C THR A 98 13.81 5.28 -10.04
N GLY A 99 12.59 5.46 -10.58
CA GLY A 99 12.37 5.87 -11.97
C GLY A 99 12.74 4.81 -13.01
N VAL A 100 13.19 3.61 -12.60
CA VAL A 100 13.61 2.56 -13.52
C VAL A 100 12.42 2.01 -14.29
N ILE A 101 12.55 1.96 -15.61
CA ILE A 101 11.58 1.37 -16.53
C ILE A 101 11.97 -0.09 -16.81
N GLY A 102 10.97 -0.97 -16.72
CA GLY A 102 11.05 -2.40 -16.96
C GLY A 102 11.19 -2.76 -18.42
N ASP A 103 12.00 -3.78 -18.71
CA ASP A 103 12.01 -4.42 -20.02
C ASP A 103 10.88 -5.46 -20.14
N GLU A 104 10.73 -6.05 -21.34
CA GLU A 104 9.76 -7.12 -21.60
C GLU A 104 9.97 -8.38 -20.75
N THR A 105 11.12 -8.52 -20.09
CA THR A 105 11.44 -9.69 -19.27
C THR A 105 10.92 -9.55 -17.85
N VAL A 106 10.67 -8.33 -17.37
CA VAL A 106 10.11 -8.07 -16.05
C VAL A 106 8.61 -8.35 -16.05
N ASN A 107 8.14 -9.05 -15.02
CA ASN A 107 6.74 -9.44 -14.88
C ASN A 107 6.23 -9.31 -13.44
N CYS A 108 6.81 -8.42 -12.64
CA CYS A 108 6.45 -8.27 -11.23
C CYS A 108 5.04 -7.72 -10.97
N ASP A 109 4.45 -7.03 -11.94
CA ASP A 109 3.03 -6.68 -11.98
C ASP A 109 2.12 -7.92 -11.97
N LYS A 110 2.54 -9.02 -12.58
CA LYS A 110 1.76 -10.28 -12.69
C LYS A 110 2.03 -11.26 -11.55
N ALA A 111 2.63 -10.81 -10.45
CA ALA A 111 3.04 -11.70 -9.36
C ALA A 111 1.87 -12.52 -8.79
N PHE A 112 0.69 -11.90 -8.65
CA PHE A 112 -0.50 -12.59 -8.17
C PHE A 112 -0.97 -13.69 -9.13
N GLU A 113 -1.03 -13.40 -10.43
CA GLU A 113 -1.47 -14.36 -11.46
C GLU A 113 -0.52 -15.55 -11.55
N ILE A 114 0.78 -15.29 -11.58
CA ILE A 114 1.83 -16.33 -11.59
C ILE A 114 1.76 -17.15 -10.29
N GLY A 115 1.54 -16.49 -9.15
CA GLY A 115 1.32 -17.13 -7.86
C GLY A 115 0.11 -18.06 -7.89
N ALA A 116 -1.03 -17.61 -8.39
CA ALA A 116 -2.24 -18.42 -8.49
C ALA A 116 -2.05 -19.65 -9.40
N ILE A 117 -1.37 -19.49 -10.54
CA ILE A 117 -1.00 -20.61 -11.42
C ILE A 117 -0.07 -21.59 -10.70
N SER A 118 0.89 -21.07 -9.94
CA SER A 118 1.84 -21.89 -9.18
C SER A 118 1.14 -22.73 -8.10
N ILE A 119 0.15 -22.16 -7.41
CA ILE A 119 -0.64 -22.85 -6.38
C ILE A 119 -1.47 -23.97 -7.00
N LYS A 120 -2.16 -23.69 -8.12
CA LYS A 120 -2.89 -24.73 -8.88
C LYS A 120 -1.99 -25.88 -9.33
N ALA A 121 -0.73 -25.58 -9.68
CA ALA A 121 0.24 -26.61 -10.07
C ALA A 121 0.76 -27.46 -8.90
N ILE A 122 0.52 -27.03 -7.66
CA ILE A 122 0.90 -27.71 -6.42
C ILE A 122 -0.30 -28.45 -5.81
N GLU A 123 -1.52 -28.07 -6.19
CA GLU A 123 -2.76 -28.72 -5.76
C GLU A 123 -2.69 -30.24 -5.99
N ASN A 124 -3.07 -31.01 -4.95
CA ASN A 124 -3.06 -32.48 -4.91
C ASN A 124 -1.68 -33.17 -4.97
N LYS A 125 -0.58 -32.45 -4.73
CA LYS A 125 0.75 -33.06 -4.56
C LYS A 125 1.11 -33.24 -3.10
N THR A 126 1.83 -34.31 -2.78
CA THR A 126 2.42 -34.47 -1.45
C THR A 126 3.61 -33.54 -1.27
N PHE A 127 3.90 -33.11 -0.04
CA PHE A 127 4.98 -32.15 0.25
C PHE A 127 6.34 -32.56 -0.33
N LYS A 128 6.61 -33.87 -0.43
CA LYS A 128 7.84 -34.42 -1.02
C LYS A 128 7.96 -34.18 -2.54
N GLU A 129 6.83 -34.03 -3.23
CA GLU A 129 6.74 -33.83 -4.69
C GLU A 129 6.64 -32.34 -5.07
N ILE A 130 6.50 -31.47 -4.08
CA ILE A 130 6.44 -30.02 -4.30
C ILE A 130 7.86 -29.52 -4.59
N HIS A 131 8.07 -29.08 -5.83
CA HIS A 131 9.30 -28.40 -6.23
C HIS A 131 8.98 -27.00 -6.75
N MET A 132 9.58 -25.99 -6.12
CA MET A 132 9.48 -24.60 -6.56
C MET A 132 10.32 -24.40 -7.83
N LYS A 133 9.65 -24.40 -8.98
CA LYS A 133 10.31 -24.23 -10.28
C LYS A 133 10.61 -22.75 -10.52
N ARG A 134 11.84 -22.43 -10.95
CA ARG A 134 12.23 -21.05 -11.34
C ARG A 134 11.34 -20.43 -12.42
N LYS A 135 10.66 -21.23 -13.24
CA LYS A 135 9.68 -20.73 -14.23
C LYS A 135 8.50 -19.96 -13.60
N PHE A 136 8.18 -20.24 -12.33
CA PHE A 136 7.15 -19.53 -11.57
C PHE A 136 7.74 -18.40 -10.71
N ALA A 137 9.06 -18.22 -10.73
CA ALA A 137 9.68 -17.09 -10.07
C ALA A 137 9.46 -15.84 -10.90
N VAL A 138 8.88 -14.84 -10.26
CA VAL A 138 8.62 -13.53 -10.82
C VAL A 138 9.93 -12.75 -10.91
N LYS A 139 10.16 -12.10 -12.04
CA LYS A 139 11.32 -11.22 -12.27
C LYS A 139 10.95 -9.81 -11.84
N SER A 140 11.73 -9.27 -10.90
CA SER A 140 11.58 -7.90 -10.41
C SER A 140 12.32 -6.90 -11.29
N LEU A 141 11.98 -5.62 -11.18
CA LEU A 141 12.75 -4.52 -11.80
C LEU A 141 14.23 -4.52 -11.37
N ALA A 142 14.56 -5.06 -10.20
CA ALA A 142 15.94 -5.23 -9.75
C ALA A 142 16.72 -6.29 -10.55
N SER A 143 16.03 -7.15 -11.31
CA SER A 143 16.62 -8.18 -12.16
C SER A 143 17.13 -7.62 -13.49
N ILE A 144 16.75 -6.39 -13.84
CA ILE A 144 17.23 -5.71 -15.03
C ILE A 144 18.71 -5.41 -14.84
N THR A 145 19.51 -5.71 -15.85
CA THR A 145 20.91 -5.27 -15.89
C THR A 145 20.94 -3.76 -15.84
N LYS A 146 21.50 -3.21 -14.76
CA LYS A 146 21.75 -1.77 -14.60
C LYS A 146 22.69 -1.19 -15.67
N SER A 147 23.23 -2.01 -16.56
CA SER A 147 24.20 -1.60 -17.55
C SER A 147 23.57 -1.19 -18.88
N VAL A 148 23.94 0.00 -19.36
CA VAL A 148 23.57 0.53 -20.68
C VAL A 148 24.79 0.46 -21.58
N LYS A 149 24.59 0.08 -22.85
CA LYS A 149 25.65 0.02 -23.84
C LYS A 149 25.91 1.42 -24.41
N ILE A 150 27.07 2.02 -24.12
CA ILE A 150 27.51 3.31 -24.65
C ILE A 150 28.81 3.06 -25.41
N ASN A 151 28.85 3.38 -26.71
CA ASN A 151 30.05 3.21 -27.55
C ASN A 151 30.69 1.82 -27.46
N ASN A 152 29.87 0.77 -27.48
CA ASN A 152 30.27 -0.64 -27.32
C ASN A 152 30.71 -1.09 -25.92
N ASP A 153 30.85 -0.17 -24.97
CA ASP A 153 31.15 -0.48 -23.57
C ASP A 153 29.87 -0.54 -22.73
N MET A 154 29.82 -1.50 -21.80
CA MET A 154 28.70 -1.65 -20.87
C MET A 154 28.94 -0.78 -19.63
N VAL A 155 28.18 0.30 -19.48
CA VAL A 155 28.29 1.24 -18.35
C VAL A 155 27.18 0.96 -17.34
N CYS A 156 27.54 0.60 -16.11
CA CYS A 156 26.58 0.37 -15.02
C CYS A 156 26.00 1.70 -14.50
N VAL A 157 24.69 1.86 -14.60
CA VAL A 157 23.91 3.02 -14.13
C VAL A 157 23.32 2.70 -12.76
N ASN A 158 23.70 3.45 -11.74
CA ASN A 158 23.01 3.38 -10.45
C ASN A 158 21.76 4.28 -10.50
N PRO A 159 20.54 3.73 -10.44
CA PRO A 159 19.34 4.57 -10.52
C PRO A 159 19.15 5.46 -9.29
N ASN A 160 19.71 5.08 -8.13
CA ASN A 160 19.57 5.87 -6.91
C ASN A 160 20.35 7.20 -6.99
N THR A 161 21.47 7.24 -7.72
CA THR A 161 22.26 8.47 -7.86
C THR A 161 21.57 9.52 -8.75
N LEU A 162 20.56 9.14 -9.54
CA LEU A 162 19.81 10.08 -10.38
C LEU A 162 18.79 10.91 -9.57
N LEU A 163 18.34 10.40 -8.42
CA LEU A 163 17.31 11.02 -7.59
C LEU A 163 17.85 11.67 -6.31
N HIS A 164 19.14 11.48 -6.01
CA HIS A 164 19.83 12.23 -4.98
C HIS A 164 20.23 13.60 -5.54
N ARG A 165 19.55 14.65 -5.07
CA ARG A 165 19.99 16.04 -5.18
C ARG A 165 20.97 16.38 -4.07
#